data_AF-A0A524LYA7-F1
#
_entry.id   AF-A0A524LYA7-F1
#
_cell.length_a   1.000
_cell.length_b   1.000
_cell.length_c   1.000
_cell.angle_alpha   90.00
_cell.angle_beta   90.00
_cell.angle_gamma   90.00
#
_symmetry.space_group_name_H-M   'P 1'
#
loop_
_entity.id
_entity.type
_entity.pdbx_description
1 polymer ?
#
loop_
_entity_poly.entity_id
_entity_poly.type
_entity_poly.pdbx_seq_one_letter_code
_entity_poly.pdbx_strand_id
1 'polypeptide(L)'
;MTEGKINKPADPKNLTEGDKKHIPAIYVPKTIVAGKPFDVIVEVGLIPHVMEEKHHIEWIELYLNDKKIGKVELSLQKNKK
;
A
#
# COMPACT_ATOMS: atom_id res chain seq x y z
N MET A 1 17.99 2.03 -1.30
CA MET A 1 17.00 1.45 -0.37
C MET A 1 17.74 1.15 0.91
N THR A 2 17.38 1.75 2.05
CA THR A 2 17.92 1.29 3.33
C THR A 2 17.39 -0.11 3.55
N GLU A 3 18.29 -1.07 3.74
CA GLU A 3 18.06 -2.52 3.65
C GLU A 3 17.28 -3.07 4.86
N GLY A 4 16.09 -2.55 5.11
CA GLY A 4 15.10 -3.23 5.93
C GLY A 4 14.58 -4.44 5.17
N LYS A 5 14.53 -5.61 5.82
CA LYS A 5 13.92 -6.81 5.26
C LYS A 5 12.44 -6.53 4.95
N ILE A 6 12.12 -6.30 3.67
CA ILE A 6 10.73 -6.16 3.22
C ILE A 6 10.05 -7.52 3.36
N ASN A 7 8.96 -7.56 4.12
CA ASN A 7 8.14 -8.77 4.25
C ASN A 7 7.51 -9.11 2.89
N LYS A 8 7.58 -10.38 2.51
CA LYS A 8 6.97 -10.93 1.30
C LYS A 8 6.18 -12.19 1.68
N PRO A 9 5.04 -12.47 1.04
CA PRO A 9 4.32 -13.71 1.30
C PRO A 9 5.20 -14.90 0.93
N ALA A 10 5.09 -15.98 1.70
CA ALA A 10 5.80 -17.23 1.39
C ALA A 10 5.26 -17.87 0.10
N ASP A 11 3.94 -17.80 -0.11
CA ASP A 11 3.27 -18.25 -1.34
C ASP A 11 2.29 -17.18 -1.85
N PRO A 12 2.63 -16.43 -2.91
CA PRO A 12 1.75 -15.40 -3.49
C PRO A 12 0.42 -15.93 -4.03
N LYS A 13 0.29 -17.24 -4.31
CA LYS A 13 -0.96 -17.84 -4.79
C LYS A 13 -1.89 -18.24 -3.64
N ASN A 14 -1.36 -18.36 -2.43
CA ASN A 14 -2.07 -18.85 -1.25
C ASN A 14 -1.78 -17.95 -0.04
N LEU A 15 -2.30 -16.72 -0.09
CA LEU A 15 -2.08 -15.72 0.95
C LEU A 15 -2.71 -16.11 2.30
N THR A 16 -1.95 -15.97 3.39
CA THR A 16 -2.46 -16.11 4.76
C THR A 16 -3.39 -14.94 5.14
N GLU A 17 -4.11 -15.03 6.25
CA GLU A 17 -4.88 -13.88 6.75
C GLU A 17 -3.99 -12.68 7.08
N GLY A 18 -2.79 -12.92 7.63
CA GLY A 18 -1.80 -11.88 7.87
C GLY A 18 -1.40 -11.19 6.57
N ASP A 19 -1.10 -11.96 5.52
CA ASP A 19 -0.77 -11.41 4.20
C ASP A 19 -1.92 -10.57 3.63
N LYS A 20 -3.15 -11.08 3.68
CA LYS A 20 -4.35 -10.37 3.19
C LYS A 20 -4.61 -9.04 3.92
N LYS A 21 -4.22 -8.93 5.19
CA LYS A 21 -4.37 -7.70 5.99
C LYS A 21 -3.32 -6.64 5.67
N HIS A 22 -2.11 -7.02 5.26
CA HIS A 22 -0.97 -6.08 5.21
C HIS A 22 -0.37 -5.88 3.81
N ILE A 23 -0.55 -6.82 2.88
CA ILE A 23 -0.02 -6.66 1.52
C ILE A 23 -0.87 -5.60 0.79
N PRO A 24 -0.25 -4.52 0.28
CA PRO A 24 -0.98 -3.54 -0.52
C PRO A 24 -1.40 -4.12 -1.87
N ALA A 25 -2.64 -3.87 -2.28
CA ALA A 25 -3.12 -4.09 -3.63
C ALA A 25 -2.99 -2.78 -4.43
N ILE A 26 -2.41 -2.87 -5.63
CA ILE A 26 -2.24 -1.73 -6.54
C ILE A 26 -3.14 -1.93 -7.75
N TYR A 27 -4.04 -0.98 -7.98
CA TYR A 27 -4.92 -0.95 -9.14
C TYR A 27 -4.52 0.20 -10.05
N VAL A 28 -4.28 -0.13 -11.31
CA VAL A 28 -3.95 0.80 -12.38
C VAL A 28 -4.75 0.44 -13.64
N PRO A 29 -5.01 1.41 -14.53
CA PRO A 29 -5.59 1.09 -15.83
C PRO A 29 -4.73 0.08 -16.59
N LYS A 30 -5.37 -0.88 -17.27
CA LYS A 30 -4.68 -1.88 -18.11
C LYS A 30 -3.86 -1.25 -19.23
N THR A 31 -4.24 -0.06 -19.67
CA THR A 31 -3.54 0.69 -20.71
C THR A 31 -3.49 2.16 -20.32
N ILE A 32 -2.32 2.75 -20.43
CA ILE A 32 -2.05 4.17 -20.17
C ILE A 32 -1.48 4.81 -21.43
N VAL A 33 -1.67 6.13 -21.57
CA VAL A 33 -1.22 6.89 -22.74
C VAL A 33 -0.09 7.82 -22.32
N ALA A 34 1.03 7.80 -23.06
CA ALA A 34 2.16 8.66 -22.78
C ALA A 34 1.74 10.15 -22.74
N GLY A 35 2.19 10.86 -21.72
CA GLY A 35 1.87 12.28 -21.51
C GLY A 35 0.48 12.56 -20.93
N LYS A 36 -0.35 11.54 -20.69
CA LYS A 36 -1.64 11.71 -20.00
C LYS A 36 -1.57 11.22 -18.55
N PRO A 37 -2.07 11.99 -17.58
CA PRO A 37 -2.17 11.52 -16.20
C PRO A 37 -3.18 10.37 -16.10
N PHE A 38 -3.00 9.52 -15.10
CA PHE A 38 -3.89 8.43 -14.75
C PHE A 38 -3.84 8.18 -13.24
N ASP A 39 -4.89 7.54 -12.72
CA ASP A 39 -4.99 7.23 -11.30
C ASP A 39 -4.28 5.92 -10.96
N VAL A 40 -3.59 5.92 -9.82
CA VAL A 40 -3.06 4.73 -9.16
C VAL A 40 -3.78 4.61 -7.82
N ILE A 41 -4.53 3.54 -7.63
CA ILE A 41 -5.25 3.28 -6.38
C ILE A 41 -4.46 2.24 -5.60
N VAL A 42 -4.15 2.54 -4.34
CA VAL A 42 -3.47 1.62 -3.43
C VAL A 42 -4.38 1.35 -2.24
N GLU A 43 -4.67 0.08 -1.99
CA GLU A 43 -5.49 -0.38 -0.87
C GLU A 43 -4.67 -1.32 0.01
N VAL A 44 -4.76 -1.14 1.34
CA VAL A 44 -4.16 -2.05 2.32
C VAL A 44 -5.28 -2.72 3.10
N GLY A 45 -5.24 -4.04 3.17
CA GLY A 45 -6.30 -4.84 3.78
C GLY A 45 -7.30 -5.38 2.76
N LEU A 46 -6.85 -6.33 1.92
CA LEU A 46 -7.73 -7.16 1.09
C LEU A 46 -8.83 -7.81 1.95
N ILE A 47 -8.50 -8.09 3.21
CA ILE A 47 -9.48 -8.16 4.30
C ILE A 47 -9.17 -7.06 5.32
N PRO A 48 -10.16 -6.60 6.11
CA PRO A 48 -9.97 -5.48 7.03
C PRO A 48 -8.76 -5.66 7.97
N HIS A 49 -7.86 -4.67 7.93
CA HIS A 49 -6.82 -4.47 8.93
C HIS A 49 -7.36 -3.58 10.07
N VAL A 50 -6.86 -3.78 11.28
CA VAL A 50 -7.24 -2.95 12.45
C VAL A 50 -6.64 -1.55 12.30
N MET A 51 -7.40 -0.49 12.56
CA MET A 51 -6.91 0.89 12.50
C MET A 51 -7.13 1.57 13.85
N GLU A 52 -6.40 1.09 14.87
CA GLU A 52 -6.47 1.56 16.26
C GLU A 52 -5.13 2.20 16.69
N GLU A 53 -5.15 2.99 17.77
CA GLU A 53 -3.97 3.73 18.29
C GLU A 53 -2.72 2.87 18.45
N LYS A 54 -2.90 1.63 18.94
CA LYS A 54 -1.80 0.70 19.18
C LYS A 54 -1.41 -0.11 17.94
N HIS A 55 -2.28 -0.20 16.93
CA HIS A 55 -2.07 -1.04 15.75
C HIS A 55 -2.84 -0.47 14.55
N HIS A 56 -2.12 0.20 13.67
CA HIS A 56 -2.63 0.78 12.44
C HIS A 56 -1.56 0.79 11.35
N ILE A 57 -1.98 0.95 10.11
CA ILE A 57 -1.08 1.24 9.00
C ILE A 57 -0.70 2.72 9.09
N GLU A 58 0.58 3.01 9.28
CA GLU A 58 1.08 4.38 9.48
C GLU A 58 1.25 5.14 8.16
N TRP A 59 1.65 4.47 7.08
CA TRP A 59 1.94 5.12 5.82
C TRP A 59 1.90 4.15 4.64
N ILE A 60 1.80 4.73 3.44
CA ILE A 60 1.97 4.03 2.17
C ILE A 60 2.99 4.82 1.35
N GLU A 61 4.05 4.15 0.90
CA GLU A 61 5.00 4.69 -0.07
C GLU A 61 4.82 3.97 -1.41
N LEU A 62 4.77 4.75 -2.49
CA LEU A 62 4.70 4.23 -3.85
C LEU A 62 6.04 4.43 -4.54
N TYR A 63 6.57 3.34 -5.08
CA TYR A 63 7.83 3.31 -5.81
C TYR A 63 7.57 2.92 -7.27
N LEU A 64 8.27 3.60 -8.18
CA LEU A 64 8.43 3.18 -9.56
C LEU A 64 9.86 2.68 -9.74
N ASN A 65 10.01 1.35 -9.88
CA ASN A 65 11.30 0.66 -9.71
C ASN A 65 11.88 1.03 -8.33
N ASP A 66 13.10 1.57 -8.27
CA ASP A 66 13.75 1.97 -7.02
C ASP A 66 13.53 3.43 -6.64
N LYS A 67 12.71 4.17 -7.41
CA LYS A 67 12.43 5.59 -7.16
C LYS A 67 11.12 5.78 -6.42
N LYS A 68 11.17 6.39 -5.22
CA LYS A 68 9.97 6.83 -4.51
C LYS A 68 9.28 7.95 -5.31
N ILE A 69 8.01 7.74 -5.66
CA ILE A 69 7.19 8.69 -6.40
C ILE A 69 6.07 9.30 -5.56
N GLY A 70 5.76 8.73 -4.40
CA GLY A 70 4.80 9.31 -3.46
C GLY A 70 4.90 8.68 -2.07
N LYS A 71 4.40 9.42 -1.08
CA LYS A 71 4.15 8.93 0.28
C LYS A 71 2.87 9.57 0.80
N VAL A 72 2.03 8.79 1.47
CA VAL A 72 0.93 9.29 2.30
C VAL A 72 1.13 8.79 3.72
N GLU A 73 1.05 9.70 4.68
CA GLU A 73 0.95 9.37 6.11
C GLU A 73 -0.54 9.18 6.44
N LEU A 74 -0.86 8.09 7.12
CA LEU A 74 -2.19 7.76 7.60
C LEU A 74 -2.20 8.00 9.10
N SER A 75 -2.86 9.07 9.54
CA SER A 75 -3.07 9.34 10.95
C SER A 75 -4.48 8.93 11.37
N LEU A 76 -4.61 8.44 12.61
CA LEU A 76 -5.90 8.10 13.21
C LEU A 76 -6.76 9.33 13.51
N GLN A 77 -6.18 10.52 13.40
CA GLN A 77 -6.90 11.76 13.60
C GLN A 77 -7.73 12.05 12.35
N LYS A 78 -9.06 12.11 12.52
CA LYS A 78 -9.92 12.81 11.55
C LYS A 78 -9.34 14.21 11.39
N ASN A 79 -8.74 14.51 10.25
CA ASN A 79 -8.53 15.89 9.84
C ASN A 79 -9.92 16.55 9.85
N LYS A 80 -10.23 17.30 10.91
CA LYS A 80 -11.39 18.18 10.96
C LYS A 80 -11.14 19.22 9.88
N LYS A 81 -11.79 19.03 8.74
CA LYS A 81 -11.90 20.05 7.71
C LYS A 81 -13.12 20.92 8.03
#